data_AF-A0A7Y7M8I4-F1
#
_entry.id   AF-A0A7Y7M8I4-F1
#
_cell.length_a   1.000
_cell.length_b   1.000
_cell.length_c   1.000
_cell.angle_alpha   90.00
_cell.angle_beta   90.00
_cell.angle_gamma   90.00
#
_symmetry.space_group_name_H-M   'P 1'
#
loop_
_entity.id
_entity.type
_entity.pdbx_description
1 polymer ?
#
loop_
_entity_poly.entity_id
_entity_poly.type
_entity_poly.pdbx_seq_one_letter_code
_entity_poly.pdbx_strand_id
1 'polypeptide(L)'
;LSPLDAAELAGTPLDVSGIALPPPADPRPLVVEGAGGVMVPVTTDCMMIDLIARFALPVILVARSGLGTINHTLLTLQALRERGIAVAGVVLNGPPSAAARRAVTQFGHTRILAEFPHLDLIGPDQVETLARTLPDFATIWHTRD
;
A
#
# COMPACT_ATOMS: atom_id res chain seq x y z
N LEU A 1 -5.21 -8.89 -14.13
CA LEU A 1 -4.98 -10.29 -13.76
C LEU A 1 -4.33 -10.30 -12.38
N SER A 2 -4.66 -11.27 -11.52
CA SER A 2 -3.86 -11.52 -10.32
C SER A 2 -2.49 -12.11 -10.71
N PRO A 3 -1.47 -12.06 -9.84
CA PRO A 3 -0.22 -12.78 -10.09
C PRO A 3 -0.42 -14.27 -10.33
N LEU A 4 -1.35 -14.92 -9.60
CA LEU A 4 -1.70 -16.32 -9.84
C LEU A 4 -2.22 -16.53 -11.28
N ASP A 5 -3.22 -15.76 -11.72
CA ASP A 5 -3.77 -15.90 -13.08
C ASP A 5 -2.69 -15.65 -14.16
N ALA A 6 -1.79 -14.68 -13.92
CA ALA A 6 -0.72 -14.36 -14.84
C ALA A 6 0.30 -15.50 -14.95
N ALA A 7 0.65 -16.13 -13.82
CA ALA A 7 1.54 -17.30 -13.78
C ALA A 7 0.93 -18.50 -14.52
N GLU A 8 -0.36 -18.76 -14.32
CA GLU A 8 -1.09 -19.84 -15.01
C GLU A 8 -1.14 -19.62 -16.52
N LEU A 9 -1.49 -18.40 -16.96
CA LEU A 9 -1.52 -18.06 -18.39
C LEU A 9 -0.14 -18.13 -19.05
N ALA A 10 0.91 -17.81 -18.32
CA ALA A 10 2.30 -17.90 -18.79
C ALA A 10 2.89 -19.32 -18.69
N GLY A 11 2.17 -20.28 -18.10
CA GLY A 11 2.69 -21.62 -17.81
C GLY A 11 3.94 -21.61 -16.91
N THR A 12 4.11 -20.54 -16.12
CA THR A 12 5.30 -20.29 -15.31
C THR A 12 4.88 -20.18 -13.84
N PRO A 13 4.89 -21.29 -13.08
CA PRO A 13 4.49 -21.26 -11.68
C PRO A 13 5.43 -20.38 -10.86
N LEU A 14 4.85 -19.65 -9.91
CA LEU A 14 5.58 -18.68 -9.10
C LEU A 14 6.01 -19.33 -7.78
N ASP A 15 7.32 -19.38 -7.53
CA ASP A 15 7.88 -19.83 -6.25
C ASP A 15 8.05 -18.64 -5.30
N VAL A 16 7.10 -18.48 -4.39
CA VAL A 16 7.14 -17.40 -3.38
C VAL A 16 8.32 -17.53 -2.43
N SER A 17 8.86 -18.74 -2.22
CA SER A 17 9.99 -18.94 -1.29
C SER A 17 11.25 -18.21 -1.77
N GLY A 18 11.43 -18.11 -3.09
CA GLY A 18 12.52 -17.39 -3.75
C GLY A 18 12.39 -15.86 -3.75
N ILE A 19 11.25 -15.29 -3.34
CA ILE A 19 11.10 -13.84 -3.23
C ILE A 19 11.75 -13.37 -1.93
N ALA A 20 12.86 -12.64 -2.07
CA ALA A 20 13.63 -12.09 -0.97
C ALA A 20 13.84 -10.59 -1.15
N LEU A 21 13.98 -9.88 -0.03
CA LEU A 21 14.42 -8.49 -0.07
C LEU A 21 15.89 -8.45 -0.52
N PRO A 22 16.28 -7.48 -1.37
CA PRO A 22 17.67 -7.30 -1.72
C PRO A 22 18.49 -6.96 -0.46
N PRO A 23 19.77 -7.35 -0.40
CA PRO A 23 20.64 -6.95 0.70
C PRO A 23 20.73 -5.42 0.77
N PRO A 24 20.95 -4.83 1.96
CA PRO A 24 21.17 -3.40 2.08
C PRO A 24 22.41 -3.01 1.29
N ALA A 25 22.22 -2.32 0.16
CA ALA A 25 23.31 -1.98 -0.77
C ALA A 25 23.60 -0.48 -0.83
N ASP A 26 22.65 0.36 -0.43
CA ASP A 26 22.69 1.82 -0.56
C ASP A 26 21.99 2.44 0.66
N PRO A 27 22.45 3.61 1.17
CA PRO A 27 21.75 4.35 2.23
C PRO A 27 20.33 4.82 1.85
N ARG A 28 19.92 4.72 0.59
CA ARG A 28 18.56 5.08 0.14
C ARG A 28 17.50 4.09 0.67
N PRO A 29 16.28 4.59 0.95
CA PRO A 29 15.16 3.74 1.30
C PRO A 29 14.80 2.69 0.23
N LEU A 30 14.43 1.50 0.69
CA LEU A 30 13.81 0.47 -0.16
C LEU A 30 12.29 0.67 -0.16
N VAL A 31 11.70 0.76 -1.35
CA VAL A 31 10.25 0.73 -1.55
C VAL A 31 9.88 -0.60 -2.20
N VAL A 32 8.91 -1.30 -1.60
CA VAL A 32 8.37 -2.56 -2.13
C VAL A 32 6.91 -2.33 -2.50
N GLU A 33 6.60 -2.43 -3.79
CA GLU A 33 5.23 -2.34 -4.29
C GLU A 33 4.64 -3.75 -4.45
N GLY A 34 3.48 -3.98 -3.83
CA GLY A 34 2.73 -5.21 -4.03
C GLY A 34 1.99 -5.22 -5.37
N ALA A 35 1.65 -6.40 -5.87
CA ALA A 35 0.86 -6.56 -7.09
C ALA A 35 -0.64 -6.70 -6.78
N GLY A 36 -1.35 -5.58 -6.80
CA GLY A 36 -2.80 -5.52 -6.54
C GLY A 36 -3.16 -5.23 -5.09
N GLY A 37 -4.35 -5.67 -4.66
CA GLY A 37 -4.82 -5.52 -3.28
C GLY A 37 -4.22 -6.55 -2.32
N VAL A 38 -4.36 -6.32 -1.01
CA VAL A 38 -3.75 -7.20 0.02
C VAL A 38 -4.30 -8.63 -0.02
N MET A 39 -5.56 -8.82 -0.40
CA MET A 39 -6.18 -10.16 -0.51
C MET A 39 -6.03 -10.79 -1.91
N VAL A 40 -5.19 -10.24 -2.78
CA VAL A 40 -4.96 -10.80 -4.13
C VAL A 40 -4.13 -12.08 -4.01
N PRO A 41 -4.53 -13.19 -4.67
CA PRO A 41 -3.77 -14.43 -4.68
C PRO A 41 -2.49 -14.29 -5.49
N VAL A 42 -1.39 -14.79 -4.93
CA VAL A 42 -0.08 -14.85 -5.58
C VAL A 42 0.21 -16.26 -6.08
N THR A 43 -0.08 -17.26 -5.24
CA THR A 43 -0.13 -18.68 -5.58
C THR A 43 -1.46 -19.25 -5.12
N THR A 44 -1.68 -20.55 -5.31
CA THR A 44 -2.90 -21.25 -4.85
C THR A 44 -3.05 -21.27 -3.32
N ASP A 45 -1.98 -21.04 -2.58
CA ASP A 45 -1.88 -21.13 -1.12
C ASP A 45 -1.29 -19.88 -0.44
N CYS A 46 -0.95 -18.83 -1.21
CA CYS A 46 -0.38 -17.58 -0.71
C CYS A 46 -1.10 -16.37 -1.30
N MET A 47 -1.49 -15.43 -0.44
CA MET A 47 -2.00 -14.11 -0.84
C MET A 47 -0.92 -13.03 -0.66
N MET A 48 -1.13 -11.87 -1.27
CA MET A 48 -0.24 -10.72 -1.14
C MET A 48 0.00 -10.32 0.32
N ILE A 49 -1.05 -10.37 1.15
CA ILE A 49 -0.96 -10.06 2.57
C ILE A 49 -0.05 -11.01 3.36
N ASP A 50 0.13 -12.24 2.89
CA ASP A 50 1.01 -13.22 3.52
C ASP A 50 2.48 -12.90 3.19
N LEU A 51 2.76 -12.40 1.98
CA LEU A 51 4.09 -11.86 1.63
C LEU A 51 4.40 -10.58 2.40
N ILE A 52 3.44 -9.67 2.54
CA ILE A 52 3.59 -8.46 3.35
C ILE A 52 3.92 -8.83 4.80
N ALA A 53 3.19 -9.80 5.38
CA ALA A 53 3.46 -10.31 6.71
C ALA A 53 4.86 -10.94 6.81
N ARG A 54 5.26 -11.76 5.82
CA ARG A 54 6.59 -12.41 5.78
C ARG A 54 7.73 -11.40 5.78
N PHE A 55 7.61 -10.31 5.01
CA PHE A 55 8.67 -9.29 4.96
C PHE A 55 8.66 -8.37 6.19
N ALA A 56 7.58 -8.35 6.96
CA ALA A 56 7.42 -7.54 8.17
C ALA A 56 7.78 -6.05 7.94
N LEU A 57 7.55 -5.56 6.72
CA LEU A 57 7.74 -4.16 6.37
C LEU A 57 6.47 -3.38 6.70
N PRO A 58 6.59 -2.16 7.23
CA PRO A 58 5.43 -1.33 7.51
C PRO A 58 4.79 -0.83 6.19
N VAL A 59 3.47 -0.80 6.16
CA VAL A 59 2.67 -0.56 4.95
C VAL A 59 2.24 0.90 4.84
N ILE A 60 2.35 1.45 3.63
CA ILE A 60 1.58 2.63 3.21
C ILE A 60 0.42 2.13 2.36
N LEU A 61 -0.82 2.37 2.82
CA LEU A 61 -2.00 1.94 2.09
C LEU A 61 -2.47 3.05 1.14
N VAL A 62 -2.50 2.78 -0.16
CA VAL A 62 -3.04 3.71 -1.15
C VAL A 62 -4.49 3.35 -1.46
N ALA A 63 -5.42 4.25 -1.17
CA ALA A 63 -6.84 4.06 -1.39
C ALA A 63 -7.38 5.07 -2.41
N ARG A 64 -8.11 4.59 -3.42
CA ARG A 64 -8.77 5.48 -4.39
C ARG A 64 -9.83 6.34 -3.71
N SER A 65 -9.96 7.60 -4.07
CA SER A 65 -11.01 8.50 -3.55
C SER A 65 -12.26 8.40 -4.43
N GLY A 66 -13.24 7.59 -4.03
CA GLY A 66 -14.50 7.42 -4.76
C GLY A 66 -15.53 6.61 -3.98
N LEU A 67 -16.70 6.35 -4.57
CA LEU A 67 -17.74 5.55 -3.92
C LEU A 67 -17.21 4.16 -3.54
N GLY A 68 -17.49 3.76 -2.28
CA GLY A 68 -17.00 2.53 -1.68
C GLY A 68 -15.63 2.63 -1.01
N THR A 69 -14.90 3.75 -1.14
CA THR A 69 -13.54 3.87 -0.58
C THR A 69 -13.47 3.67 0.93
N ILE A 70 -14.45 4.20 1.67
CA ILE A 70 -14.49 4.06 3.14
C ILE A 70 -14.52 2.59 3.52
N ASN A 71 -15.47 1.83 2.95
CA ASN A 71 -15.60 0.39 3.21
C ASN A 71 -14.32 -0.37 2.85
N HIS A 72 -13.83 -0.22 1.62
CA HIS A 72 -12.65 -0.96 1.17
C HIS A 72 -11.40 -0.61 1.98
N THR A 73 -11.20 0.66 2.31
CA THR A 73 -10.05 1.09 3.10
C THR A 73 -10.12 0.51 4.52
N LEU A 74 -11.28 0.60 5.18
CA LEU A 74 -11.44 0.07 6.54
C LEU A 74 -11.30 -1.46 6.59
N LEU A 75 -11.89 -2.19 5.62
CA LEU A 75 -11.72 -3.64 5.51
C LEU A 75 -10.25 -4.03 5.27
N THR A 76 -9.54 -3.27 4.42
CA THR A 76 -8.11 -3.51 4.16
C THR A 76 -7.27 -3.27 5.42
N LEU A 77 -7.53 -2.17 6.13
CA LEU A 77 -6.86 -1.87 7.40
C LEU A 77 -7.13 -2.94 8.47
N GLN A 78 -8.35 -3.44 8.55
CA GLN A 78 -8.70 -4.54 9.46
C GLN A 78 -7.90 -5.80 9.12
N ALA A 79 -7.88 -6.23 7.84
CA ALA A 79 -7.15 -7.43 7.42
C ALA A 79 -5.63 -7.35 7.71
N LEU A 80 -5.04 -6.16 7.52
CA LEU A 80 -3.63 -5.89 7.86
C LEU A 80 -3.39 -6.02 9.37
N ARG A 81 -4.27 -5.42 10.20
CA ARG A 81 -4.16 -5.50 11.66
C ARG A 81 -4.33 -6.92 12.20
N GLU A 82 -5.26 -7.69 11.65
CA GLU A 82 -5.50 -9.08 12.05
C GLU A 82 -4.25 -9.95 11.85
N ARG A 83 -3.36 -9.57 10.93
CA ARG A 83 -2.06 -10.22 10.70
C ARG A 83 -0.88 -9.56 11.41
N GLY A 84 -1.14 -8.58 12.28
CA GLY A 84 -0.09 -7.85 13.00
C GLY A 84 0.79 -6.97 12.10
N ILE A 85 0.32 -6.63 10.89
CA ILE A 85 1.08 -5.80 9.95
C ILE A 85 0.95 -4.34 10.35
N ALA A 86 2.10 -3.68 10.55
CA ALA A 86 2.15 -2.26 10.84
C ALA A 86 1.72 -1.42 9.63
N VAL A 87 0.89 -0.40 9.85
CA VAL A 87 0.46 0.55 8.82
C VAL A 87 0.93 1.95 9.21
N ALA A 88 1.83 2.52 8.43
CA ALA A 88 2.33 3.88 8.65
C ALA A 88 1.28 4.96 8.37
N GLY A 89 0.36 4.68 7.47
CA GLY A 89 -0.76 5.54 7.16
C GLY A 89 -1.37 5.26 5.79
N VAL A 90 -2.32 6.11 5.42
CA VAL A 90 -3.10 5.99 4.19
C VAL A 90 -2.85 7.18 3.28
N VAL A 91 -2.70 6.94 1.98
CA VAL A 91 -2.77 7.97 0.94
C VAL A 91 -4.12 7.86 0.24
N LEU A 92 -4.88 8.95 0.20
CA LEU A 92 -6.14 9.01 -0.56
C LEU A 92 -5.84 9.56 -1.96
N ASN A 93 -6.10 8.77 -3.00
CA ASN A 93 -5.78 9.11 -4.37
C ASN A 93 -7.04 9.32 -5.22
N GLY A 94 -7.35 10.57 -5.56
CA GLY A 94 -8.49 11.01 -6.35
C GLY A 94 -9.11 12.30 -5.80
N PRO A 95 -10.34 12.65 -6.21
CA PRO A 95 -11.02 13.86 -5.73
C PRO A 95 -11.03 13.94 -4.19
N PRO A 96 -10.71 15.12 -3.60
CA PRO A 96 -10.70 15.28 -2.15
C PRO A 96 -12.02 14.85 -1.51
N SER A 97 -11.93 14.12 -0.40
CA SER A 97 -13.11 13.63 0.31
C SER A 97 -12.94 13.78 1.81
N ALA A 98 -13.44 14.89 2.35
CA ALA A 98 -13.42 15.16 3.79
C ALA A 98 -14.14 14.05 4.59
N ALA A 99 -15.16 13.41 4.00
CA ALA A 99 -15.84 12.28 4.61
C ALA A 99 -14.94 11.04 4.69
N ALA A 100 -14.24 10.68 3.61
CA ALA A 100 -13.32 9.56 3.60
C ALA A 100 -12.14 9.80 4.56
N ARG A 101 -11.54 10.99 4.51
CA ARG A 101 -10.48 11.42 5.44
C ARG A 101 -10.89 11.22 6.90
N ARG A 102 -12.06 11.74 7.29
CA ARG A 102 -12.58 11.59 8.66
C ARG A 102 -12.82 10.14 9.02
N ALA A 103 -13.48 9.37 8.15
CA ALA A 103 -13.81 7.98 8.44
C ALA A 103 -12.55 7.11 8.60
N VAL A 104 -11.56 7.26 7.71
CA VAL A 104 -10.30 6.52 7.78
C VAL A 104 -9.50 6.91 9.04
N THR A 105 -9.47 8.20 9.40
CA THR A 105 -8.75 8.63 10.60
C THR A 105 -9.43 8.11 11.88
N GLN A 106 -10.76 8.23 11.95
CA GLN A 106 -11.53 7.91 13.15
C GLN A 106 -11.71 6.39 13.34
N PHE A 107 -12.24 5.70 12.33
CA PHE A 107 -12.57 4.26 12.42
C PHE A 107 -11.40 3.39 11.96
N GLY A 108 -10.58 3.93 11.07
CA GLY A 108 -9.41 3.25 10.58
C GLY A 108 -8.21 3.43 11.49
N HIS A 109 -8.29 4.14 12.62
CA HIS A 109 -7.22 4.31 13.62
C HIS A 109 -5.83 4.48 13.01
N THR A 110 -5.73 5.35 12.00
CA THR A 110 -4.50 5.57 11.26
C THR A 110 -4.50 6.97 10.67
N ARG A 111 -3.32 7.53 10.40
CA ARG A 111 -3.20 8.86 9.83
C ARG A 111 -3.34 8.86 8.31
N ILE A 112 -3.81 9.97 7.76
CA ILE A 112 -3.67 10.26 6.34
C ILE A 112 -2.29 10.88 6.11
N LEU A 113 -1.48 10.27 5.26
CA LEU A 113 -0.14 10.75 4.91
C LEU A 113 -0.19 11.84 3.84
N ALA A 114 -1.07 11.67 2.84
CA ALA A 114 -1.33 12.66 1.80
C ALA A 114 -2.68 12.42 1.13
N GLU A 115 -3.18 13.44 0.44
CA GLU A 115 -4.32 13.36 -0.47
C GLU A 115 -3.84 13.85 -1.84
N PHE A 116 -3.87 12.99 -2.84
CA PHE A 116 -3.48 13.32 -4.20
C PHE A 116 -4.72 13.52 -5.06
N PRO A 117 -4.79 14.60 -5.86
CA PRO A 117 -5.88 14.78 -6.81
C PRO A 117 -5.77 13.74 -7.93
N HIS A 118 -6.85 13.58 -8.70
CA HIS A 118 -6.73 12.90 -9.99
C HIS A 118 -5.83 13.73 -10.92
N LEU A 119 -4.88 13.07 -11.56
CA LEU A 119 -4.00 13.69 -12.54
C LEU A 119 -4.32 13.12 -13.92
N ASP A 120 -4.72 13.98 -14.85
CA ASP A 120 -4.95 13.60 -16.25
C ASP A 120 -3.63 13.31 -16.98
N LEU A 121 -2.56 13.97 -16.55
CA LEU A 121 -1.20 13.79 -17.07
C LEU A 121 -0.22 13.60 -15.91
N ILE A 122 0.58 12.54 -15.99
CA ILE A 122 1.62 12.23 -15.02
C ILE A 122 2.97 12.42 -15.70
N GLY A 123 3.68 13.48 -15.33
CA GLY A 123 5.04 13.77 -15.74
C GLY A 123 5.95 14.09 -14.54
N PRO A 124 7.26 14.30 -14.78
CA PRO A 124 8.24 14.57 -13.73
C PRO A 124 7.83 15.74 -12.81
N ASP A 125 7.34 16.84 -13.38
CA ASP A 125 6.95 18.04 -12.63
C ASP A 125 5.76 17.78 -11.68
N GLN A 126 4.77 17.02 -12.14
CA GLN A 126 3.61 16.65 -11.31
C GLN A 126 4.03 15.72 -10.17
N VAL A 127 4.91 14.75 -10.46
CA VAL A 127 5.47 13.85 -9.45
C VAL A 127 6.27 14.63 -8.42
N GLU A 128 7.15 15.53 -8.84
CA GLU A 128 7.94 16.37 -7.93
C GLU A 128 7.04 17.26 -7.06
N THR A 129 6.01 17.85 -7.66
CA THR A 129 5.05 18.69 -6.94
C THR A 129 4.29 17.89 -5.88
N LEU A 130 3.76 16.72 -6.23
CA LEU A 130 3.04 15.87 -5.27
C LEU A 130 3.98 15.28 -4.20
N ALA A 131 5.21 14.91 -4.56
CA ALA A 131 6.18 14.36 -3.62
C ALA A 131 6.48 15.34 -2.48
N ARG A 132 6.45 16.65 -2.74
CA ARG A 132 6.63 17.70 -1.71
C ARG A 132 5.48 17.78 -0.69
N THR A 133 4.35 17.14 -0.97
CA THR A 133 3.20 17.07 -0.03
C THR A 133 3.27 15.88 0.91
N LEU A 134 4.15 14.91 0.62
CA LEU A 134 4.38 13.77 1.51
C LEU A 134 5.27 14.18 2.69
N PRO A 135 5.03 13.61 3.89
CA PRO A 135 6.00 13.71 4.97
C PRO A 135 7.32 13.04 4.58
N ASP A 136 8.42 13.50 5.17
CA ASP A 136 9.72 12.87 4.95
C ASP A 136 9.73 11.42 5.46
N PHE A 137 10.63 10.61 4.88
CA PHE A 137 10.70 9.18 5.19
C PHE A 137 10.96 8.92 6.68
N ALA A 138 11.74 9.76 7.35
CA ALA A 138 12.03 9.64 8.77
C ALA A 138 10.74 9.80 9.61
N THR A 139 9.89 10.76 9.26
CA THR A 139 8.62 11.07 9.93
C THR A 139 7.54 10.01 9.67
N ILE A 140 7.63 9.31 8.54
CA ILE A 140 6.73 8.18 8.24
C ILE A 140 6.95 7.02 9.23
N TRP A 141 8.19 6.78 9.65
CA TRP A 141 8.53 5.60 10.46
C TRP A 141 8.83 5.89 11.94
N HIS A 142 9.05 7.16 12.31
CA HIS A 142 9.39 7.55 13.70
C HIS A 142 8.19 7.98 14.57
N THR A 143 6.95 7.72 14.17
CA THR A 143 5.81 7.81 15.11
C THR A 143 5.83 6.62 16.06
N ARG A 144 6.61 6.78 17.14
CA ARG A 144 6.39 6.12 18.42
C ARG A 144 5.07 6.65 18.99
N ASP A 145 4.19 5.72 19.34
CA ASP A 145 3.52 5.63 20.65
C ASP A 145 3.02 4.20 20.84
#